data_AF-A0A7S1WXI2-F1
#
_entry.id   AF-A0A7S1WXI2-F1
#
_cell.length_a   1.000
_cell.length_b   1.000
_cell.length_c   1.000
_cell.angle_alpha   90.00
_cell.angle_beta   90.00
_cell.angle_gamma   90.00
#
_symmetry.space_group_name_H-M   'P 1'
#
loop_
_entity.id
_entity.type
_entity.pdbx_description
1 polymer ?
#
loop_
_entity_poly.entity_id
_entity_poly.type
_entity_poly.pdbx_seq_one_letter_code
_entity_poly.pdbx_strand_id
1 'polypeptide(L)'
;AAREAAAVAGAANQSRAAASAAVAREAEASRAARAMAAAAQRAEAAAEVRAAREAAAREKTAREAVVARRDAAAARASLNALVLGLCIAAAAMVLPCLVVVGLCLRRRSTDKGGQKEGYEDLREPLVAAPLTAAPPPEPFEGAWAAADGSGRCAAITAAKIVHADGREERYTTVDGKALYTHGLAARQCWFGEDTQSVTGSFGRLNADGALSWDDGRVWVREYAAVDSALGA
;
A
#
# COMPACT_ATOMS: atom_id res chain seq x y z
N ALA A 1 -22.03 103.10 -5.23
CA ALA A 1 -22.74 102.67 -6.46
C ALA A 1 -21.90 101.76 -7.37
N ALA A 2 -21.03 102.26 -8.26
CA ALA A 2 -20.36 101.40 -9.26
C ALA A 2 -19.38 100.36 -8.68
N ARG A 3 -18.62 100.72 -7.63
CA ARG A 3 -17.69 99.79 -6.94
C ARG A 3 -18.42 98.70 -6.15
N GLU A 4 -19.56 99.02 -5.55
CA GLU A 4 -20.39 98.04 -4.82
C GLU A 4 -21.06 97.06 -5.79
N ALA A 5 -21.57 97.54 -6.92
CA ALA A 5 -22.11 96.67 -7.97
C ALA A 5 -21.07 95.68 -8.52
N ALA A 6 -19.82 96.13 -8.71
CA ALA A 6 -18.72 95.28 -9.14
C ALA A 6 -18.34 94.22 -8.10
N ALA A 7 -18.32 94.58 -6.81
CA ALA A 7 -18.04 93.64 -5.72
C ALA A 7 -19.12 92.55 -5.59
N VAL A 8 -20.40 92.94 -5.71
CA VAL A 8 -21.54 92.00 -5.67
C VAL A 8 -21.53 91.06 -6.89
N ALA A 9 -21.23 91.57 -8.08
CA ALA A 9 -21.09 90.74 -9.28
C ALA A 9 -19.91 89.75 -9.19
N GLY A 10 -18.78 90.19 -8.61
CA GLY A 10 -17.62 89.34 -8.35
C GLY A 10 -17.94 88.20 -7.38
N ALA A 11 -18.63 88.49 -6.27
CA ALA A 11 -19.05 87.49 -5.29
C ALA A 11 -20.05 86.48 -5.90
N ALA A 12 -20.99 86.94 -6.72
CA ALA A 12 -21.95 86.06 -7.41
C ALA A 12 -21.29 85.15 -8.44
N ASN A 13 -20.26 85.62 -9.15
CA ASN A 13 -19.50 84.79 -10.08
C ASN A 13 -18.64 83.76 -9.35
N GLN A 14 -18.02 84.12 -8.22
CA GLN A 14 -17.26 83.18 -7.40
C GLN A 14 -18.16 82.10 -6.79
N SER A 15 -19.36 82.45 -6.32
CA SER A 15 -20.30 81.45 -5.78
C SER A 15 -20.82 80.49 -6.86
N ARG A 16 -21.11 80.99 -8.07
CA ARG A 16 -21.47 80.15 -9.23
C ARG A 16 -20.32 79.23 -9.64
N ALA A 17 -19.08 79.72 -9.68
CA ALA A 17 -17.91 78.92 -9.98
C ALA A 17 -17.71 77.82 -8.93
N ALA A 18 -17.82 78.14 -7.64
CA ALA A 18 -17.72 77.17 -6.55
C ALA A 18 -18.82 76.09 -6.63
N ALA A 19 -20.08 76.49 -6.90
CA ALA A 19 -21.19 75.56 -7.09
C ALA A 19 -20.95 74.62 -8.30
N SER A 20 -20.47 75.15 -9.42
CA SER A 20 -20.15 74.35 -10.62
C SER A 20 -19.01 73.34 -10.36
N ALA A 21 -18.00 73.73 -9.57
CA ALA A 21 -16.90 72.85 -9.20
C ALA A 21 -17.36 71.73 -8.26
N ALA A 22 -18.30 72.01 -7.35
CA ALA A 22 -18.89 70.99 -6.48
C ALA A 22 -19.67 69.95 -7.29
N VAL A 23 -20.51 70.39 -8.23
CA VAL A 23 -21.27 69.48 -9.12
C VAL A 23 -20.32 68.64 -10.00
N ALA A 24 -19.24 69.22 -10.50
CA ALA A 24 -18.24 68.49 -11.29
C ALA A 24 -17.56 67.39 -10.46
N ARG A 25 -17.20 67.67 -9.21
CA ARG A 25 -16.60 66.68 -8.29
C ARG A 25 -17.57 65.56 -7.94
N GLU A 26 -18.84 65.88 -7.73
CA GLU A 26 -19.88 64.88 -7.46
C GLU A 26 -20.13 63.97 -8.68
N ALA A 27 -20.15 64.55 -9.88
CA ALA A 27 -20.26 63.78 -11.12
C ALA A 27 -19.04 62.89 -11.38
N GLU A 28 -17.84 63.32 -10.99
CA GLU A 28 -16.62 62.51 -11.06
C GLU A 28 -16.63 61.36 -10.04
N ALA A 29 -17.02 61.63 -8.79
CA ALA A 29 -17.19 60.61 -7.76
C ALA A 29 -18.24 59.55 -8.16
N SER A 30 -19.36 59.99 -8.74
CA SER A 30 -20.39 59.07 -9.25
C SER A 30 -19.88 58.19 -10.40
N ARG A 31 -19.09 58.76 -11.33
CA ARG A 31 -18.47 58.00 -12.41
C ARG A 31 -17.45 56.99 -11.89
N ALA A 32 -16.63 57.37 -10.92
CA ALA A 32 -15.67 56.46 -10.29
C ALA A 32 -16.37 55.30 -9.56
N ALA A 33 -17.45 55.59 -8.81
CA ALA A 33 -18.24 54.56 -8.13
C ALA A 33 -18.87 53.56 -9.13
N ARG A 34 -19.43 54.04 -10.24
CA ARG A 34 -19.97 53.16 -11.30
C ARG A 34 -18.88 52.32 -11.97
N ALA A 35 -17.71 52.89 -12.20
CA ALA A 35 -16.58 52.16 -12.76
C ALA A 35 -16.08 51.04 -11.82
N MET A 36 -16.02 51.31 -10.50
CA MET A 36 -15.67 50.30 -9.50
C MET A 36 -16.72 49.19 -9.41
N ALA A 37 -18.01 49.53 -9.42
CA ALA A 37 -19.09 48.54 -9.43
C ALA A 37 -19.03 47.64 -10.68
N ALA A 38 -18.79 48.23 -11.85
CA ALA A 38 -18.62 47.46 -13.09
C ALA A 38 -17.37 46.57 -13.07
N ALA A 39 -16.27 47.01 -12.46
CA ALA A 39 -15.06 46.21 -12.28
C ALA A 39 -15.31 45.02 -11.33
N ALA A 40 -16.03 45.23 -10.23
CA ALA A 40 -16.40 44.18 -9.29
C ALA A 40 -17.28 43.11 -9.96
N GLN A 41 -18.31 43.52 -10.71
CA GLN A 41 -19.17 42.59 -11.46
C GLN A 41 -18.38 41.76 -12.49
N ARG A 42 -17.42 42.37 -13.18
CA ARG A 42 -16.55 41.65 -14.13
C ARG A 42 -15.63 40.65 -13.42
N ALA A 43 -15.13 40.98 -12.23
CA ALA A 43 -14.31 40.09 -11.44
C ALA A 43 -15.11 38.88 -10.94
N GLU A 44 -16.34 39.10 -10.48
CA GLU A 44 -17.26 38.04 -10.04
C GLU A 44 -17.62 37.11 -11.20
N ALA A 45 -18.04 37.66 -12.34
CA ALA A 45 -18.32 36.86 -13.54
C ALA A 45 -17.09 36.06 -14.02
N ALA A 46 -15.89 36.63 -13.93
CA ALA A 46 -14.66 35.92 -14.27
C ALA A 46 -14.35 34.77 -13.28
N ALA A 47 -14.65 34.97 -11.99
CA ALA A 47 -14.49 33.93 -10.98
C ALA A 47 -15.48 32.78 -11.18
N GLU A 48 -16.74 33.07 -11.49
CA GLU A 48 -17.75 32.05 -11.81
C GLU A 48 -17.36 31.23 -13.05
N VAL A 49 -16.89 31.89 -14.12
CA VAL A 49 -16.43 31.19 -15.33
C VAL A 49 -15.22 30.30 -15.03
N ARG A 50 -14.29 30.74 -14.16
CA ARG A 50 -13.16 29.91 -13.73
C ARG A 50 -13.63 28.69 -12.93
N ALA A 51 -14.50 28.89 -11.94
CA ALA A 51 -15.06 27.80 -11.13
C ALA A 51 -15.82 26.78 -12.00
N ALA A 52 -16.61 27.23 -12.97
CA ALA A 52 -17.31 26.37 -13.91
C ALA A 52 -16.35 25.55 -14.78
N ARG A 53 -15.27 26.16 -15.27
CA ARG A 53 -14.23 25.45 -16.05
C ARG A 53 -13.50 24.40 -15.22
N GLU A 54 -13.18 24.72 -13.97
CA GLU A 54 -12.55 23.75 -13.06
C GLU A 54 -13.48 22.58 -12.74
N ALA A 55 -14.77 22.85 -12.50
CA ALA A 55 -15.77 21.81 -12.30
C ALA A 55 -15.90 20.89 -13.52
N ALA A 56 -15.99 21.46 -14.73
CA ALA A 56 -16.04 20.70 -15.97
C ALA A 56 -14.76 19.87 -16.21
N ALA A 57 -13.59 20.40 -15.88
CA ALA A 57 -12.33 19.67 -15.96
C ALA A 57 -12.32 18.47 -15.00
N ARG A 58 -12.74 18.68 -13.74
CA ARG A 58 -12.86 17.58 -12.76
C ARG A 58 -13.84 16.51 -13.23
N GLU A 59 -15.00 16.90 -13.75
CA GLU A 59 -15.97 15.94 -14.28
C GLU A 59 -15.42 15.14 -15.46
N LYS A 60 -14.70 15.79 -16.38
CA LYS A 60 -14.03 15.11 -17.50
C LYS A 60 -13.02 14.07 -16.99
N THR A 61 -12.16 14.46 -16.05
CA THR A 61 -11.17 13.51 -15.47
C THR A 61 -11.84 12.35 -14.73
N ALA A 62 -12.97 12.60 -14.05
CA ALA A 62 -13.73 11.54 -13.39
C ALA A 62 -14.33 10.56 -14.40
N ARG A 63 -14.89 11.06 -15.51
CA ARG A 63 -15.40 10.21 -16.60
C ARG A 63 -14.30 9.38 -17.25
N GLU A 64 -13.15 9.98 -17.54
CA GLU A 64 -11.98 9.29 -18.08
C GLU A 64 -11.49 8.17 -17.13
N ALA A 65 -11.46 8.44 -15.82
CA ALA A 65 -11.10 7.43 -14.82
C ALA A 65 -12.09 6.25 -14.77
N VAL A 66 -13.39 6.51 -14.95
CA VAL A 66 -14.41 5.44 -15.01
C VAL A 66 -14.24 4.59 -16.26
N VAL A 67 -13.98 5.20 -17.42
CA VAL A 67 -13.71 4.48 -18.68
C VAL A 67 -12.44 3.62 -18.54
N ALA A 68 -11.34 4.20 -18.07
CA ALA A 68 -10.09 3.48 -17.84
C ALA A 68 -10.26 2.28 -16.89
N ARG A 69 -11.09 2.42 -15.84
CA ARG A 69 -11.42 1.29 -14.94
C ARG A 69 -12.19 0.19 -15.64
N ARG A 70 -13.14 0.52 -16.52
CA ARG A 70 -13.90 -0.46 -17.31
C ARG A 70 -13.00 -1.21 -18.29
N ASP A 71 -12.12 -0.49 -18.97
CA ASP A 71 -11.18 -1.08 -19.93
C ASP A 71 -10.17 -2.01 -19.21
N ALA A 72 -9.66 -1.60 -18.04
CA ALA A 72 -8.80 -2.44 -17.21
C ALA A 72 -9.52 -3.70 -16.71
N ALA A 73 -10.80 -3.60 -16.35
CA ALA A 73 -11.61 -4.77 -15.96
C ALA A 73 -11.83 -5.73 -17.14
N ALA A 74 -12.12 -5.20 -18.33
CA ALA A 74 -12.27 -6.01 -19.55
C ALA A 74 -10.97 -6.72 -19.94
N ALA A 75 -9.83 -6.03 -19.84
CA ALA A 75 -8.51 -6.63 -20.08
C ALA A 75 -8.16 -7.74 -19.09
N ARG A 76 -8.53 -7.60 -17.81
CA ARG A 76 -8.37 -8.68 -16.82
C ARG A 76 -9.26 -9.88 -17.14
N ALA A 77 -10.49 -9.64 -17.57
CA ALA A 77 -11.40 -10.72 -17.94
C ALA A 77 -10.88 -11.53 -19.14
N SER A 78 -10.33 -10.86 -20.17
CA SER A 78 -9.75 -11.55 -21.32
C SER A 78 -8.48 -12.33 -20.97
N LEU A 79 -7.59 -11.77 -20.14
CA LEU A 79 -6.41 -12.48 -19.65
C LEU A 79 -6.78 -13.71 -18.82
N ASN A 80 -7.76 -13.59 -17.92
CA ASN A 80 -8.23 -14.72 -17.12
C ASN A 80 -8.82 -15.83 -17.99
N ALA A 81 -9.58 -15.48 -19.03
CA ALA A 81 -10.11 -16.47 -19.98
C ALA A 81 -8.98 -17.19 -20.74
N LEU A 82 -7.94 -16.45 -21.14
CA LEU A 82 -6.77 -17.00 -21.83
C LEU A 82 -5.96 -17.95 -20.93
N VAL A 83 -5.72 -17.55 -19.68
CA VAL A 83 -5.03 -18.38 -18.67
C VAL A 83 -5.83 -19.64 -18.37
N LEU A 84 -7.15 -19.52 -18.16
CA LEU A 84 -8.02 -20.68 -17.92
C LEU A 84 -7.99 -21.64 -19.12
N GLY A 85 -8.05 -21.11 -20.35
CA GLY A 85 -7.93 -21.90 -21.58
C GLY A 85 -6.60 -22.65 -21.67
N LEU A 86 -5.49 -21.99 -21.33
CA LEU A 86 -4.16 -22.62 -21.30
C LEU A 86 -4.07 -23.73 -20.22
N CYS A 87 -4.62 -23.48 -19.03
CA CYS A 87 -4.67 -24.47 -17.95
C CYS A 87 -5.49 -25.70 -18.34
N ILE A 88 -6.64 -25.52 -18.97
CA ILE A 88 -7.48 -26.63 -19.46
C ILE A 88 -6.73 -27.42 -20.53
N ALA A 89 -6.06 -26.75 -21.47
CA ALA A 89 -5.27 -27.42 -22.51
C ALA A 89 -4.09 -28.21 -21.92
N ALA A 90 -3.38 -27.64 -20.95
CA ALA A 90 -2.29 -28.32 -20.25
C ALA A 90 -2.80 -29.54 -19.46
N ALA A 91 -3.91 -29.39 -18.72
CA ALA A 91 -4.53 -30.48 -17.98
C ALA A 91 -4.99 -31.61 -18.92
N ALA A 92 -5.55 -31.28 -20.08
CA ALA A 92 -5.98 -32.26 -21.08
C ALA A 92 -4.80 -33.07 -21.67
N MET A 93 -3.59 -32.51 -21.72
CA MET A 93 -2.39 -33.22 -22.16
C MET A 93 -1.75 -34.05 -21.04
N VAL A 94 -1.74 -33.54 -19.81
CA VAL A 94 -1.06 -34.20 -18.67
C VAL A 94 -1.91 -35.32 -18.07
N LEU A 95 -3.24 -35.17 -17.99
CA LEU A 95 -4.13 -36.20 -17.42
C LEU A 95 -3.98 -37.57 -18.12
N PRO A 96 -4.03 -37.67 -19.46
CA PRO A 96 -3.85 -38.94 -20.16
C PRO A 96 -2.48 -39.57 -19.87
N CYS A 97 -1.42 -38.78 -19.83
CA CYS A 97 -0.09 -39.26 -19.47
C CYS A 97 -0.04 -39.82 -18.04
N LEU A 98 -0.64 -39.13 -17.07
CA LEU A 98 -0.73 -39.60 -15.69
C LEU A 98 -1.57 -40.89 -15.56
N VAL A 99 -2.67 -41.01 -16.31
CA VAL A 99 -3.48 -42.23 -16.36
C VAL A 99 -2.69 -43.40 -16.94
N VAL A 100 -1.94 -43.19 -18.04
CA VAL A 100 -1.09 -44.22 -18.65
C VAL A 100 0.02 -44.64 -17.70
N VAL A 101 0.73 -43.69 -17.08
CA VAL A 101 1.78 -43.98 -16.09
C VAL A 101 1.20 -44.72 -14.88
N GLY A 102 0.04 -44.29 -14.37
CA GLY A 102 -0.68 -44.97 -13.29
C GLY A 102 -1.08 -46.41 -13.64
N LEU A 103 -1.54 -46.65 -14.87
CA LEU A 103 -1.85 -48.01 -15.36
C LEU A 103 -0.58 -48.86 -15.51
N CYS A 104 0.52 -48.30 -15.99
CA CYS A 104 1.82 -48.98 -16.08
C CYS A 104 2.39 -49.34 -14.69
N LEU A 105 2.29 -48.42 -13.72
CA LEU A 105 2.70 -48.65 -12.35
C LEU A 105 1.80 -49.68 -11.65
N ARG A 106 0.49 -49.63 -11.88
CA ARG A 106 -0.48 -50.60 -11.33
C ARG A 106 -0.25 -52.00 -11.90
N ARG A 107 0.05 -52.13 -13.19
CA ARG A 107 0.46 -53.42 -13.80
C ARG A 107 1.77 -53.96 -13.23
N ARG A 108 2.75 -53.10 -12.92
CA ARG A 108 3.99 -53.49 -12.23
C ARG A 108 3.75 -53.87 -10.76
N SER A 109 2.79 -53.24 -10.09
CA SER A 109 2.44 -53.53 -8.69
C SER A 109 1.70 -54.86 -8.52
N THR A 110 0.98 -55.34 -9.53
CA THR A 110 0.34 -56.67 -9.49
C THR A 110 1.30 -57.84 -9.74
N ASP A 111 2.54 -57.56 -10.16
CA ASP A 111 3.56 -58.57 -10.47
C ASP A 111 4.62 -58.73 -9.38
N LYS A 112 4.45 -58.03 -8.25
CA LYS A 112 5.25 -58.26 -7.03
C LYS A 112 4.32 -58.46 -5.85
N GLY A 113 3.84 -59.70 -5.74
CA GLY A 113 3.41 -60.21 -4.45
C GLY A 113 4.56 -60.14 -3.46
N GLY A 114 4.28 -59.58 -2.28
CA GLY A 114 5.10 -59.75 -1.08
C GLY A 114 6.16 -58.68 -0.84
N GLN A 115 5.77 -57.57 -0.22
CA GLN A 115 6.41 -57.11 1.03
C GLN A 115 5.54 -56.01 1.65
N LYS A 116 4.88 -56.36 2.76
CA LYS A 116 4.33 -55.40 3.71
C LYS A 116 5.46 -55.04 4.68
N GLU A 117 6.01 -53.85 4.54
CA GLU A 117 6.78 -53.15 5.58
C GLU A 117 6.12 -51.77 5.62
N GLY A 118 5.38 -51.38 6.66
CA GLY A 118 5.83 -51.24 8.03
C GLY A 118 5.80 -49.75 8.34
N TYR A 119 4.59 -49.20 8.58
CA TYR A 119 4.38 -47.85 9.09
C TYR A 119 3.29 -47.89 10.16
N GLU A 120 3.64 -48.50 11.29
CA GLU A 120 3.07 -48.16 12.60
C GLU A 120 4.26 -47.97 13.54
N ASP A 121 4.62 -46.71 13.81
CA ASP A 121 5.08 -46.24 15.13
C ASP A 121 5.58 -44.79 15.03
N LEU A 122 4.64 -43.86 15.21
CA LEU A 122 4.93 -42.49 15.68
C LEU A 122 3.80 -42.06 16.63
N ARG A 123 3.57 -42.86 17.67
CA ARG A 123 2.74 -42.47 18.83
C ARG A 123 3.47 -42.80 20.12
N GLU A 124 4.51 -42.04 20.43
CA GLU A 124 4.97 -41.93 21.81
C GLU A 124 4.27 -40.74 22.49
N PRO A 125 3.67 -40.92 23.68
CA PRO A 125 3.13 -39.83 24.48
C PRO A 125 4.27 -39.13 25.22
N LEU A 126 4.19 -37.79 25.29
CA LEU A 126 5.10 -36.94 26.04
C LEU A 126 5.28 -37.43 27.49
N VAL A 127 6.49 -37.88 27.83
CA VAL A 127 6.94 -37.99 29.22
C VAL A 127 7.65 -36.68 29.57
N ALA A 128 7.00 -35.89 30.43
CA ALA A 128 7.56 -34.68 30.99
C ALA A 128 8.77 -35.01 31.90
N ALA A 129 9.97 -34.62 31.47
CA ALA A 129 11.16 -34.60 32.31
C ALA A 129 11.19 -33.31 33.16
N PRO A 130 11.75 -33.36 34.39
CA PRO A 130 11.64 -32.28 35.37
C PRO A 130 12.52 -31.06 35.01
N LEU A 131 12.00 -29.88 35.36
CA LEU A 131 12.60 -28.56 35.26
C LEU A 131 14.04 -28.53 35.78
N THR A 132 15.01 -28.50 34.86
CA THR A 132 16.41 -28.17 35.17
C THR A 132 16.84 -26.98 34.31
N ALA A 133 17.13 -25.87 34.99
CA ALA A 133 17.79 -24.63 34.53
C ALA A 133 17.25 -24.01 33.22
N ALA A 134 16.89 -22.72 33.27
CA ALA A 134 16.55 -21.96 32.07
C ALA A 134 17.67 -22.16 31.02
N PRO A 135 17.35 -22.69 29.82
CA PRO A 135 18.35 -22.88 28.79
C PRO A 135 19.01 -21.53 28.47
N PRO A 136 20.30 -21.51 28.11
CA PRO A 136 20.93 -20.28 27.61
C PRO A 136 20.10 -19.73 26.45
N PRO A 137 19.95 -18.39 26.34
CA PRO A 137 19.11 -17.78 25.31
C PRO A 137 19.57 -18.26 23.93
N GLU A 138 18.61 -18.63 23.09
CA GLU A 138 18.93 -19.11 21.74
C GLU A 138 19.66 -18.00 20.95
N PRO A 139 20.57 -18.35 20.01
CA PRO A 139 21.39 -17.36 19.29
C PRO A 139 20.57 -16.37 18.44
N PHE A 140 19.29 -16.65 18.25
CA PHE A 140 18.35 -15.83 17.49
C PHE A 140 17.54 -14.87 18.36
N GLU A 141 17.52 -15.05 19.69
CA GLU A 141 16.72 -14.20 20.56
C GLU A 141 17.22 -12.75 20.53
N GLY A 142 16.28 -11.82 20.44
CA GLY A 142 16.54 -10.38 20.39
C GLY A 142 15.67 -9.63 19.39
N ALA A 143 15.94 -8.33 19.26
CA ALA A 143 15.30 -7.46 18.30
C ALA A 143 16.08 -7.41 16.99
N TRP A 144 15.34 -7.50 15.89
CA TRP A 144 15.84 -7.61 14.52
C TRP A 144 15.15 -6.56 13.64
N ALA A 145 15.91 -5.97 12.73
CA ALA A 145 15.42 -5.04 11.72
C ALA A 145 15.66 -5.62 10.33
N ALA A 146 14.72 -5.39 9.40
CA ALA A 146 14.90 -5.76 8.00
C ALA A 146 16.01 -4.91 7.37
N ALA A 147 16.94 -5.58 6.68
CA ALA A 147 18.09 -4.95 6.04
C ALA A 147 17.72 -4.15 4.76
N ASP A 148 16.48 -4.27 4.28
CA ASP A 148 15.96 -3.61 3.06
C ASP A 148 15.58 -2.13 3.27
N GLY A 149 15.80 -1.58 4.46
CA GLY A 149 15.46 -0.20 4.79
C GLY A 149 13.95 0.04 4.98
N SER A 150 13.13 -1.02 5.02
CA SER A 150 11.67 -0.88 5.12
C SER A 150 11.17 -0.50 6.52
N GLY A 151 12.07 -0.38 7.51
CA GLY A 151 11.72 -0.15 8.91
C GLY A 151 10.91 -1.29 9.57
N ARG A 152 10.88 -2.49 8.96
CA ARG A 152 10.20 -3.65 9.53
C ARG A 152 11.06 -4.24 10.64
N CYS A 153 10.54 -4.28 11.85
CA CYS A 153 11.21 -4.89 12.99
C CYS A 153 10.48 -6.15 13.46
N ALA A 154 11.23 -7.09 14.02
CA ALA A 154 10.71 -8.30 14.63
C ALA A 154 11.50 -8.63 15.91
N ALA A 155 10.80 -9.05 16.96
CA ALA A 155 11.38 -9.58 18.17
C ALA A 155 11.29 -11.11 18.15
N ILE A 156 12.44 -11.78 18.18
CA ILE A 156 12.51 -13.24 18.29
C ILE A 156 12.66 -13.57 19.78
N THR A 157 11.74 -14.38 20.28
CA THR A 157 11.68 -14.92 21.66
C THR A 157 11.67 -16.43 21.60
N ALA A 158 12.02 -17.16 22.65
CA ALA A 158 12.22 -18.62 22.68
C ALA A 158 11.18 -19.54 21.96
N ALA A 159 9.99 -19.07 21.61
CA ALA A 159 8.97 -19.86 20.89
C ALA A 159 8.35 -19.16 19.66
N LYS A 160 8.59 -17.86 19.48
CA LYS A 160 7.89 -17.07 18.45
C LYS A 160 8.67 -15.83 18.04
N ILE A 161 8.40 -15.44 16.79
CA ILE A 161 8.79 -14.19 16.17
C ILE A 161 7.59 -13.27 16.19
N VAL A 162 7.71 -12.14 16.86
CA VAL A 162 6.67 -11.11 16.94
C VAL A 162 7.07 -9.96 16.05
N HIS A 163 6.29 -9.69 15.01
CA HIS A 163 6.50 -8.58 14.11
C HIS A 163 5.92 -7.28 14.68
N ALA A 164 6.45 -6.13 14.25
CA ALA A 164 5.95 -4.81 14.66
C ALA A 164 4.46 -4.55 14.29
N ASP A 165 3.94 -5.27 13.29
CA ASP A 165 2.52 -5.22 12.89
C ASP A 165 1.59 -6.08 13.77
N GLY A 166 2.14 -6.73 14.80
CA GLY A 166 1.42 -7.63 15.70
C GLY A 166 1.26 -9.05 15.19
N ARG A 167 1.82 -9.38 14.01
CA ARG A 167 1.83 -10.76 13.50
C ARG A 167 2.79 -11.62 14.31
N GLU A 168 2.38 -12.84 14.63
CA GLU A 168 3.22 -13.82 15.33
C GLU A 168 3.52 -15.02 14.42
N GLU A 169 4.80 -15.31 14.18
CA GLU A 169 5.26 -16.53 13.52
C GLU A 169 5.86 -17.45 14.59
N ARG A 170 5.31 -18.65 14.75
CA ARG A 170 5.95 -19.65 15.63
C ARG A 170 7.14 -20.26 14.88
N TYR A 171 8.20 -20.58 15.61
CA TYR A 171 9.38 -21.20 15.02
C TYR A 171 9.83 -22.43 15.80
N THR A 172 10.61 -23.27 15.13
CA THR A 172 11.36 -24.37 15.73
C THR A 172 12.81 -24.23 15.30
N THR A 173 13.73 -24.40 16.22
CA THR A 173 15.16 -24.45 15.94
C THR A 173 15.51 -25.81 15.33
N VAL A 174 16.17 -25.80 14.17
CA VAL A 174 16.70 -26.98 13.48
C VAL A 174 18.22 -26.98 13.65
N ASP A 175 18.75 -28.05 14.24
CA ASP A 175 20.17 -28.28 14.49
C ASP A 175 20.90 -27.15 15.23
N GLY A 176 20.17 -26.34 16.02
CA GLY A 176 20.71 -25.22 16.80
C GLY A 176 21.31 -24.07 15.99
N LYS A 177 21.17 -24.08 14.66
CA LYS A 177 21.81 -23.11 13.72
C LYS A 177 20.87 -22.55 12.66
N ALA A 178 19.67 -23.11 12.53
CA ALA A 178 18.64 -22.60 11.65
C ALA A 178 17.32 -22.41 12.42
N LEU A 179 16.61 -21.34 12.09
CA LEU A 179 15.22 -21.13 12.47
C LEU A 179 14.33 -21.68 11.37
N TYR A 180 13.33 -22.47 11.72
CA TYR A 180 12.25 -22.82 10.80
C TYR A 180 10.98 -22.15 11.30
N THR A 181 10.43 -21.20 10.55
CA THR A 181 9.11 -20.65 10.86
C THR A 181 8.02 -21.51 10.24
N HIS A 182 6.94 -21.74 10.98
CA HIS A 182 5.74 -22.37 10.43
C HIS A 182 4.62 -21.32 10.35
N GLY A 183 4.33 -20.85 9.15
CA GLY A 183 3.15 -20.04 8.86
C GLY A 183 2.01 -20.92 8.39
N LEU A 184 0.93 -21.00 9.18
CA LEU A 184 -0.35 -21.51 8.71
C LEU A 184 -1.03 -20.38 7.91
N ALA A 185 -0.77 -20.33 6.60
CA ALA A 185 -1.53 -19.44 5.73
C ALA A 185 -2.84 -20.16 5.37
N ALA A 186 -3.96 -19.66 5.90
CA ALA A 186 -5.27 -20.01 5.37
C ALA A 186 -5.38 -19.40 3.97
N ARG A 187 -5.15 -20.21 2.94
CA ARG A 187 -5.45 -19.81 1.57
C ARG A 187 -6.94 -20.01 1.36
N GLN A 188 -7.67 -18.91 1.26
CA GLN A 188 -9.06 -18.94 0.86
C GLN A 188 -9.13 -19.32 -0.62
N CYS A 189 -9.39 -20.60 -0.89
CA CYS A 189 -9.55 -21.13 -2.22
C CYS A 189 -10.94 -20.75 -2.75
N TRP A 190 -11.05 -20.24 -3.99
CA TRP A 190 -12.34 -19.96 -4.62
C TRP A 190 -13.17 -21.22 -4.91
N PHE A 191 -12.61 -22.42 -4.73
CA PHE A 191 -13.26 -23.71 -4.96
C PHE A 191 -12.97 -24.68 -3.81
N GLY A 192 -13.67 -24.52 -2.68
CA GLY A 192 -13.84 -25.58 -1.67
C GLY A 192 -12.64 -25.84 -0.75
N GLU A 193 -12.96 -25.89 0.55
CA GLU A 193 -12.12 -26.11 1.74
C GLU A 193 -10.87 -25.22 1.85
N ASP A 194 -10.81 -24.46 2.96
CA ASP A 194 -9.63 -23.70 3.37
C ASP A 194 -8.44 -24.64 3.44
N THR A 195 -7.63 -24.65 2.38
CA THR A 195 -6.45 -25.48 2.32
C THR A 195 -5.41 -24.74 3.15
N GLN A 196 -5.13 -25.25 4.35
CA GLN A 196 -4.03 -24.77 5.16
C GLN A 196 -2.74 -25.09 4.40
N SER A 197 -2.21 -24.12 3.66
CA SER A 197 -0.88 -24.24 3.09
C SER A 197 0.10 -23.94 4.21
N VAL A 198 0.86 -24.96 4.61
CA VAL A 198 2.02 -24.78 5.50
C VAL A 198 3.11 -24.10 4.68
N THR A 199 3.18 -22.77 4.76
CA THR A 199 4.32 -22.01 4.24
C THR A 199 5.31 -21.88 5.36
N GLY A 200 6.37 -22.67 5.32
CA GLY A 200 7.52 -22.52 6.19
C GLY A 200 8.67 -21.83 5.48
N SER A 201 9.54 -21.17 6.23
CA SER A 201 10.79 -20.61 5.72
C SER A 201 11.91 -20.91 6.68
N PHE A 202 13.07 -21.29 6.15
CA PHE A 202 14.27 -21.47 6.94
C PHE A 202 15.05 -20.16 6.99
N GLY A 203 15.39 -19.73 8.20
CA GLY A 203 16.32 -18.66 8.49
C GLY A 203 17.65 -19.25 8.96
N ARG A 204 18.78 -18.76 8.45
CA ARG A 204 20.12 -19.14 8.91
C ARG A 204 20.87 -17.91 9.41
N LEU A 205 21.55 -18.07 10.54
CA LEU A 205 22.48 -17.06 11.02
C LEU A 205 23.79 -17.16 10.22
N ASN A 206 24.14 -16.08 9.55
CA ASN A 206 25.39 -15.96 8.80
C ASN A 206 26.54 -15.58 9.73
N ALA A 207 27.78 -15.73 9.22
CA ALA A 207 28.99 -15.38 9.96
C ALA A 207 29.12 -13.87 10.26
N ASP A 208 28.43 -13.02 9.51
CA ASP A 208 28.33 -11.56 9.71
C ASP A 208 27.28 -11.16 10.76
N GLY A 209 26.60 -12.13 11.37
CA GLY A 209 25.54 -11.89 12.36
C GLY A 209 24.18 -11.53 11.76
N ALA A 210 24.03 -11.54 10.43
CA ALA A 210 22.74 -11.37 9.76
C ALA A 210 21.95 -12.69 9.72
N LEU A 211 20.63 -12.60 9.84
CA LEU A 211 19.70 -13.70 9.71
C LEU A 211 19.08 -13.68 8.31
N SER A 212 19.48 -14.61 7.45
CA SER A 212 18.98 -14.72 6.07
C SER A 212 17.93 -15.81 5.97
N TRP A 213 16.83 -15.53 5.30
CA TRP A 213 15.71 -16.43 5.10
C TRP A 213 15.65 -16.92 3.64
N ASP A 214 15.22 -18.15 3.43
CA ASP A 214 15.07 -18.75 2.09
C ASP A 214 14.06 -18.03 1.19
N ASP A 215 13.14 -17.25 1.78
CA ASP A 215 12.19 -16.40 1.06
C ASP A 215 12.78 -15.04 0.66
N GLY A 216 14.07 -14.83 0.91
CA GLY A 216 14.80 -13.61 0.56
C GLY A 216 14.76 -12.51 1.63
N ARG A 217 14.09 -12.72 2.78
CA ARG A 217 14.20 -11.77 3.90
C ARG A 217 15.62 -11.82 4.48
N VAL A 218 16.18 -10.66 4.80
CA VAL A 218 17.45 -10.55 5.54
C VAL A 218 17.24 -9.61 6.71
N TRP A 219 17.52 -10.09 7.92
CA TRP A 219 17.37 -9.33 9.16
C TRP A 219 18.73 -9.12 9.83
N VAL A 220 18.93 -7.93 10.38
CA VAL A 220 20.11 -7.54 11.14
C VAL A 220 19.71 -7.22 12.57
N ARG A 221 20.55 -7.55 13.56
CA ARG A 221 20.26 -7.20 14.97
C ARG A 221 20.19 -5.70 15.12
N GLU A 222 19.19 -5.20 15.86
CA GLU A 222 18.94 -3.76 16.02
C GLU A 222 20.14 -3.02 16.64
N TYR A 223 20.95 -3.70 17.46
CA TYR A 223 22.20 -3.16 18.01
C TYR A 223 23.28 -2.87 16.96
N ALA A 224 23.27 -3.54 15.80
CA ALA A 224 24.24 -3.31 14.71
C ALA A 224 23.79 -2.18 13.76
N ALA A 225 22.49 -1.85 13.74
CA ALA A 225 21.95 -0.77 12.91
C ALA A 225 22.33 0.63 13.44
N VAL A 226 22.66 0.74 14.73
CA VAL A 226 23.05 2.02 15.36
C VAL A 226 24.46 2.46 14.97
N ASP A 227 25.40 1.52 14.77
CA ASP A 227 26.78 1.87 14.36
C ASP A 227 26.88 2.25 12.87
N SER A 228 25.95 1.78 12.03
CA SER A 228 25.93 2.11 10.60
C SER A 228 25.33 3.48 10.29
N ALA A 229 24.55 4.06 11.21
CA ALA A 229 23.93 5.38 11.07
C ALA A 229 24.74 6.52 11.72
N LEU A 230 25.78 6.19 12.49
CA LEU A 230 26.66 7.16 13.18
C LEU A 230 28.08 7.22 12.58
N GLY A 231 28.33 6.49 11.49
CA GLY A 231 29.64 6.37 10.83
C GLY A 231 29.69 6.87 9.38
N ALA A 232 28.95 7.92 9.04
CA ALA A 232 29.06 8.65 7.76
C ALA A 232 28.97 10.17 7.97
#